data_AF-A0A3P5YTE7-F1
#
_entry.id   AF-A0A3P5YTE7-F1
#
_cell.length_a   1.000
_cell.length_b   1.000
_cell.length_c   1.000
_cell.angle_alpha   90.00
_cell.angle_beta   90.00
_cell.angle_gamma   90.00
#
_symmetry.space_group_name_H-M   'P 1'
#
loop_
_entity.id
_entity.type
_entity.pdbx_description
1 polymer ?
#
loop_
_entity_poly.entity_id
_entity_poly.type
_entity_poly.pdbx_seq_one_letter_code
_entity_poly.pdbx_strand_id
1 'polypeptide(L)'
;MRLLVDGIRRGWRDSNGSMTKTTVEAKILPVLNKQLRCNKSYKHYTNRMKSLRKEYNGYAELLRCSSGFGWDPITKRFTAPDEVWKEYFK
;
A
#
# COMPACT_ATOMS: atom_id res chain seq x y z
N MET A 1 -6.76 1.18 -6.16
CA MET A 1 -5.62 0.27 -5.91
C MET A 1 -5.54 -0.91 -6.88
N ARG A 2 -6.65 -1.40 -7.48
CA ARG A 2 -6.63 -2.53 -8.44
C ARG A 2 -5.61 -2.34 -9.59
N LEU A 3 -5.56 -1.15 -10.20
CA LEU A 3 -4.62 -0.83 -11.28
C LEU A 3 -3.14 -1.13 -10.95
N LEU A 4 -2.68 -0.78 -9.74
CA LEU A 4 -1.29 -1.01 -9.34
C LEU A 4 -1.02 -2.48 -9.10
N VAL A 5 -1.95 -3.17 -8.42
CA VAL A 5 -1.86 -4.62 -8.16
C VAL A 5 -1.84 -5.40 -9.47
N ASP A 6 -2.71 -5.05 -10.41
CA ASP A 6 -2.78 -5.69 -11.72
C ASP A 6 -1.52 -5.39 -12.54
N GLY A 7 -0.98 -4.18 -12.46
CA GLY A 7 0.30 -3.83 -13.09
C GLY A 7 1.46 -4.69 -12.57
N ILE A 8 1.55 -4.90 -11.25
CA ILE A 8 2.54 -5.80 -10.65
C ILE A 8 2.36 -7.24 -11.14
N ARG A 9 1.12 -7.75 -11.18
CA ARG A 9 0.81 -9.10 -11.70
C ARG A 9 1.16 -9.26 -13.18
N ARG A 10 1.09 -8.18 -13.96
CA ARG A 10 1.47 -8.13 -15.38
C ARG A 10 2.98 -7.93 -15.59
N GLY A 11 3.77 -7.88 -14.52
CA GLY A 11 5.23 -7.73 -14.62
C GLY A 11 5.69 -6.32 -14.93
N TRP A 12 4.89 -5.28 -14.68
CA TRP A 12 5.28 -3.87 -14.89
C TRP A 12 6.27 -3.36 -13.83
N ARG A 13 7.04 -4.27 -13.22
CA ARG A 13 8.01 -4.02 -12.17
C ARG A 13 9.41 -4.33 -12.67
N ASP A 14 10.38 -3.57 -12.17
CA ASP A 14 11.79 -3.86 -12.32
C ASP A 14 12.25 -4.99 -11.39
N SER A 15 13.54 -5.32 -11.46
CA SER A 15 14.20 -6.31 -10.59
C SER A 15 14.05 -6.01 -9.09
N ASN A 16 13.89 -4.75 -8.73
CA ASN A 16 13.70 -4.29 -7.35
C ASN A 16 12.21 -4.27 -6.94
N GLY A 17 11.33 -4.80 -7.79
CA GLY A 17 9.89 -4.87 -7.55
C GLY A 17 9.15 -3.54 -7.68
N SER A 18 9.80 -2.48 -8.18
CA SER A 18 9.23 -1.14 -8.35
C SER A 18 8.85 -0.87 -9.80
N MET A 19 7.85 -0.03 -10.04
CA MET A 19 7.54 0.40 -11.42
C MET A 19 8.45 1.55 -11.82
N THR A 20 9.08 1.46 -12.99
CA THR A 20 9.94 2.54 -13.52
C THR A 20 9.11 3.79 -13.84
N LYS A 21 9.77 4.96 -13.84
CA LYS A 21 9.12 6.24 -14.20
C LYS A 21 8.40 6.16 -15.55
N THR A 22 9.09 5.63 -16.57
CA THR A 22 8.53 5.43 -17.92
C THR A 22 7.27 4.58 -17.90
N THR A 23 7.27 3.48 -17.14
CA THR A 23 6.10 2.59 -17.04
C THR A 23 4.93 3.29 -16.35
N VAL A 24 5.20 4.04 -15.29
CA VAL A 24 4.18 4.80 -14.55
C VAL A 24 3.56 5.87 -15.44
N GLU A 25 4.38 6.66 -16.14
CA GLU A 25 3.92 7.72 -17.03
C GLU A 25 3.14 7.18 -18.24
N ALA A 26 3.55 6.03 -18.80
CA ALA A 26 2.91 5.46 -19.97
C ALA A 26 1.65 4.62 -19.66
N LYS A 27 1.60 3.93 -18.50
CA LYS A 27 0.55 2.91 -18.22
C LYS A 27 -0.34 3.28 -17.03
N ILE A 28 0.20 3.95 -16.01
CA ILE A 28 -0.52 4.20 -14.75
C ILE A 28 -1.19 5.57 -14.77
N LEU A 29 -0.43 6.64 -15.03
CA LEU A 29 -0.96 8.01 -14.97
C LEU A 29 -2.13 8.25 -15.94
N PRO A 30 -2.13 7.76 -17.21
CA PRO A 30 -3.25 8.02 -18.11
C PRO A 30 -4.57 7.43 -17.61
N VAL A 31 -4.52 6.19 -17.11
CA VAL A 31 -5.69 5.51 -16.55
C VAL A 31 -6.15 6.21 -15.28
N LEU A 32 -5.22 6.52 -14.38
CA LEU A 32 -5.51 7.15 -13.10
C LEU A 32 -6.08 8.56 -13.26
N ASN A 33 -5.49 9.37 -14.14
CA ASN A 33 -5.93 10.73 -14.42
C ASN A 33 -7.30 10.75 -15.09
N LYS A 34 -7.58 9.81 -16.00
CA LYS A 34 -8.90 9.64 -16.61
C LYS A 34 -9.96 9.24 -15.58
N GLN A 35 -9.66 8.25 -14.73
CA GLN A 35 -10.60 7.76 -13.71
C GLN A 35 -10.91 8.80 -12.64
N LEU A 36 -9.89 9.52 -12.17
CA LEU A 36 -10.01 10.50 -11.10
C LEU A 36 -10.30 11.93 -11.61
N ARG A 37 -10.36 12.12 -12.93
CA ARG A 37 -10.52 13.43 -13.59
C ARG A 37 -9.56 14.50 -13.03
N CYS A 38 -8.30 14.12 -12.83
CA CYS A 38 -7.28 15.01 -12.29
C CYS A 38 -5.94 14.81 -13.01
N ASN A 39 -5.04 15.78 -12.90
CA ASN A 39 -3.71 15.67 -13.49
C ASN A 39 -2.67 15.31 -12.44
N LYS A 40 -2.47 14.01 -12.20
CA LYS A 40 -1.38 13.50 -11.36
C LYS A 40 -0.13 13.34 -12.20
N SER A 41 0.97 13.78 -11.61
CA SER A 41 2.32 13.61 -12.13
C SER A 41 3.04 12.45 -11.44
N TYR A 42 4.21 12.08 -11.97
CA TYR A 42 5.07 11.06 -11.36
C TYR A 42 5.43 11.39 -9.89
N LYS A 43 5.63 12.67 -9.55
CA LYS A 43 5.89 13.11 -8.16
C LYS A 43 4.73 12.76 -7.22
N HIS A 44 3.49 12.91 -7.69
CA HIS A 44 2.31 12.53 -6.91
C HIS A 44 2.25 11.02 -6.70
N TYR A 45 2.56 10.24 -7.74
CA TYR A 45 2.65 8.79 -7.65
C TYR A 45 3.70 8.35 -6.62
N THR A 46 4.94 8.86 -6.70
CA THR A 46 6.00 8.47 -5.77
C THR A 46 5.67 8.84 -4.33
N ASN A 47 5.08 10.00 -4.10
CA ASN A 47 4.58 10.39 -2.78
C ASN A 47 3.53 9.40 -2.26
N ARG A 48 2.56 9.00 -3.09
CA ARG A 48 1.55 8.03 -2.70
C ARG A 48 2.16 6.65 -2.39
N MET A 49 3.11 6.19 -3.18
CA MET A 49 3.81 4.92 -2.92
C MET A 49 4.61 4.95 -1.61
N LYS A 50 5.22 6.08 -1.27
CA LYS A 50 5.88 6.27 0.04
C LYS A 50 4.88 6.16 1.19
N SER A 51 3.73 6.83 1.10
CA SER A 51 2.68 6.74 2.12
C SER A 51 2.16 5.30 2.28
N LEU A 52 1.89 4.60 1.18
CA LEU A 52 1.44 3.21 1.22
C LEU A 52 2.48 2.26 1.83
N ARG A 53 3.77 2.48 1.54
CA ARG A 53 4.84 1.69 2.15
C ARG A 53 4.92 1.94 3.66
N LYS A 54 4.77 3.19 4.11
CA LYS A 54 4.75 3.53 5.54
C LYS A 54 3.58 2.82 6.25
N GLU A 55 2.40 2.87 5.66
CA GLU A 55 1.19 2.22 6.19
C GLU A 55 1.36 0.69 6.25
N TYR A 56 1.85 0.07 5.17
CA TYR A 56 2.17 -1.36 5.14
C TYR A 56 3.17 -1.75 6.23
N ASN A 57 4.25 -0.97 6.42
CA ASN A 57 5.26 -1.27 7.43
C ASN A 57 4.66 -1.27 8.85
N GLY A 58 3.75 -0.33 9.16
CA GLY A 58 3.06 -0.32 10.45
C GLY A 58 2.20 -1.57 10.65
N TYR A 59 1.47 -2.02 9.62
CA TYR A 59 0.70 -3.25 9.69
C TYR A 59 1.59 -4.51 9.78
N ALA A 60 2.70 -4.54 9.04
CA ALA A 60 3.66 -5.65 9.09
C ALA A 60 4.33 -5.74 10.45
N GLU A 61 4.59 -4.61 11.11
CA GLU A 61 5.09 -4.56 12.48
C GLU A 61 4.08 -5.15 13.47
N LEU A 62 2.81 -4.74 13.40
CA LEU A 62 1.73 -5.32 14.23
C LEU A 62 1.62 -6.84 14.05
N LEU A 63 1.70 -7.33 12.81
CA LEU A 63 1.68 -8.77 12.52
C LEU A 63 2.93 -9.50 13.02
N ARG A 64 4.09 -8.84 13.05
CA ARG A 64 5.36 -9.42 13.51
C ARG A 64 5.46 -9.44 15.03
N CYS A 65 4.90 -8.45 15.72
CA CYS A 65 4.84 -8.36 17.19
C CYS A 65 3.67 -9.18 17.79
N SER A 66 3.24 -10.26 17.11
CA SER A 66 1.98 -10.98 17.33
C SER A 66 1.89 -11.85 18.61
N SER A 67 2.41 -11.38 19.75
CA SER A 67 1.90 -11.83 21.05
C SER A 67 0.58 -11.11 21.35
N GLY A 68 -0.48 -11.41 20.59
CA GLY A 68 -1.85 -10.97 20.91
C GLY A 68 -2.64 -10.23 19.82
N PHE A 69 -1.99 -9.79 18.73
CA PHE A 69 -2.68 -9.19 17.58
C PHE A 69 -3.10 -10.26 16.55
N GLY A 70 -4.40 -10.37 16.32
CA GLY A 70 -5.03 -11.09 15.23
C GLY A 70 -5.48 -10.17 14.10
N TRP A 71 -5.90 -10.77 12.98
CA TRP A 71 -6.48 -10.08 11.84
C TRP A 71 -7.86 -10.65 11.53
N ASP A 72 -8.88 -9.80 11.50
CA ASP A 72 -10.22 -10.18 11.06
C ASP A 72 -10.37 -9.99 9.54
N PRO A 73 -10.47 -11.08 8.76
CA PRO A 73 -10.60 -11.00 7.32
C PRO A 73 -11.97 -10.47 6.86
N ILE A 74 -12.99 -10.45 7.72
CA ILE A 74 -14.33 -9.94 7.42
C ILE A 74 -14.35 -8.42 7.57
N THR A 75 -14.01 -7.92 8.75
CA THR A 75 -14.02 -6.46 9.01
C THR A 75 -12.79 -5.73 8.45
N LYS A 76 -11.75 -6.48 8.04
CA LYS A 76 -10.46 -5.95 7.58
C LYS A 76 -9.78 -5.08 8.65
N ARG A 77 -9.80 -5.54 9.90
CA ARG A 77 -9.23 -4.83 11.05
C ARG A 77 -8.35 -5.75 11.88
N PHE A 78 -7.40 -5.16 12.60
CA PHE A 78 -6.67 -5.84 13.65
C PHE A 78 -7.60 -6.07 14.85
N THR A 79 -7.50 -7.25 15.45
CA THR A 79 -8.22 -7.62 16.66
C THR A 79 -7.21 -8.00 17.73
N ALA A 80 -7.41 -7.53 18.96
CA ALA A 80 -6.57 -7.87 20.10
C ALA A 80 -7.35 -7.55 21.39
N PRO A 81 -7.04 -8.19 22.53
CA PRO A 81 -7.51 -7.76 23.83
C PRO A 81 -7.12 -6.30 24.13
N ASP A 82 -7.90 -5.62 24.96
CA ASP A 82 -7.66 -4.21 25.31
C ASP A 82 -6.29 -3.99 25.97
N GLU A 83 -5.79 -4.97 26.72
CA GLU A 83 -4.47 -4.95 27.35
C GLU A 83 -3.35 -4.86 26.31
N VAL A 84 -3.48 -5.60 25.21
CA VAL A 84 -2.52 -5.63 24.10
C VAL A 84 -2.52 -4.29 23.36
N TRP A 85 -3.69 -3.68 23.15
CA TRP A 85 -3.78 -2.32 22.60
C TRP A 85 -3.15 -1.28 23.54
N LYS A 86 -3.37 -1.37 24.85
CA LYS A 86 -2.79 -0.44 25.85
C LYS A 86 -1.27 -0.51 25.90
N GLU A 87 -0.69 -1.71 25.81
CA GLU A 87 0.76 -1.89 25.76
C GLU A 87 1.36 -1.29 24.48
N TYR A 88 0.72 -1.49 23.33
CA TYR A 88 1.20 -0.97 22.05
C TYR A 88 1.21 0.57 21.97
N PHE A 89 0.23 1.23 22.58
CA PHE A 89 0.13 2.70 22.57
C PHE A 89 0.91 3.40 23.70
N LYS A 90 1.65 2.65 24.51
CA LYS A 90 2.47 3.18 25.60
C LYS A 90 3.77 3.79 25.07
#